data_AF-A0AAJ1Q9W8-F1
#
_entry.id   AF-A0AAJ1Q9W8-F1
#
_cell.length_a   1.000
_cell.length_b   1.000
_cell.length_c   1.000
_cell.angle_alpha   90.00
_cell.angle_beta   90.00
_cell.angle_gamma   90.00
#
_symmetry.space_group_name_H-M   'P 1'
#
loop_
_entity.id
_entity.type
_entity.pdbx_description
1 polymer ?
#
loop_
_entity_poly.entity_id
_entity_poly.type
_entity_poly.pdbx_seq_one_letter_code
_entity_poly.pdbx_strand_id
1 'polypeptide(L)' 'TVDKWGRIIADVESQYRYQTTNPKIFAGGDAVRGADLVVTAMAEGRHAAQGIIDWLGVKSVKSH' A
#
# COMPACT_ATOMS: atom_id res chain seq x y z
N THR A 1 2.70 -6.31 -11.21
CA THR A 1 3.09 -7.72 -11.47
C THR A 1 2.70 -8.57 -10.27
N VAL A 2 2.61 -9.89 -10.40
CA VAL A 2 2.24 -10.80 -9.30
C VAL A 2 3.38 -11.75 -8.95
N ASP A 3 3.42 -12.21 -7.70
CA ASP A 3 4.39 -13.19 -7.23
C ASP A 3 4.03 -14.62 -7.69
N LYS A 4 4.85 -15.59 -7.31
CA LYS A 4 4.63 -17.01 -7.65
C LYS A 4 3.38 -17.64 -7.03
N TRP A 5 2.71 -16.94 -6.10
CA TRP A 5 1.45 -17.33 -5.47
C TRP A 5 0.26 -16.50 -5.96
N GLY A 6 0.45 -15.65 -6.98
CA GLY A 6 -0.60 -14.81 -7.56
C GLY A 6 -0.92 -13.54 -6.77
N ARG A 7 -0.10 -13.18 -5.77
CA ARG A 7 -0.29 -11.97 -4.94
C ARG A 7 0.31 -10.77 -5.64
N ILE A 8 -0.25 -9.59 -5.39
CA ILE A 8 0.25 -8.35 -5.99
C ILE A 8 1.60 -8.01 -5.38
N ILE A 9 2.61 -7.81 -6.23
CA ILE A 9 3.91 -7.31 -5.78
C ILE A 9 3.78 -5.81 -5.53
N ALA A 10 3.74 -5.43 -4.26
CA ALA A 10 3.79 -4.06 -3.79
C ALA A 10 4.88 -3.97 -2.70
N ASP A 11 5.84 -3.07 -2.90
CA ASP A 11 6.94 -2.93 -1.97
C ASP A 11 6.51 -2.06 -0.77
N VAL A 12 6.78 -2.56 0.44
CA VAL A 12 6.46 -1.86 1.69
C VAL A 12 7.51 -0.80 2.00
N GLU A 13 8.70 -0.90 1.41
CA GLU A 13 9.83 -0.01 1.64
C GLU A 13 10.16 0.87 0.41
N SER A 14 9.30 0.87 -0.62
CA SER A 14 9.46 1.77 -1.77
C SER A 14 9.28 3.24 -1.37
N GLN A 15 9.81 4.14 -2.22
CA GLN A 15 9.70 5.59 -2.06
C GLN A 15 8.29 6.06 -1.69
N TYR A 16 7.27 5.44 -2.31
CA TYR A 16 5.89 5.54 -1.87
C TYR A 16 5.44 4.17 -1.40
N ARG A 17 5.00 4.09 -0.16
CA ARG A 17 4.67 2.80 0.47
C ARG A 17 3.60 2.05 -0.28
N TYR A 18 3.72 0.73 -0.38
CA TYR A 18 2.72 -0.16 -1.00
C TYR A 18 2.51 0.11 -2.50
N GLN A 19 3.51 0.72 -3.16
CA GLN A 19 3.47 0.98 -4.59
C GLN A 19 3.85 -0.27 -5.35
N THR A 20 3.10 -0.55 -6.42
CA THR A 20 3.44 -1.64 -7.34
C THR A 20 4.47 -1.17 -8.37
N THR A 21 4.88 -2.06 -9.28
CA THR A 21 5.70 -1.67 -10.44
C THR A 21 5.06 -0.59 -11.32
N ASN A 22 3.74 -0.39 -11.24
CA ASN A 22 3.08 0.74 -11.87
C ASN A 22 2.96 1.87 -10.82
N PRO A 23 3.56 3.05 -11.07
CA PRO A 23 3.59 4.13 -10.08
C PRO A 23 2.21 4.71 -9.75
N LYS A 24 1.20 4.46 -10.59
CA LYS A 24 -0.19 4.90 -10.36
C LYS A 24 -1.03 3.88 -9.57
N ILE A 25 -0.48 2.72 -9.23
CA ILE A 25 -1.21 1.60 -8.62
C ILE A 25 -0.54 1.20 -7.31
N PHE A 26 -1.36 1.14 -6.25
CA PHE A 26 -0.98 0.78 -4.89
C PHE A 26 -1.82 -0.39 -4.41
N ALA A 27 -1.26 -1.27 -3.57
CA ALA A 27 -1.97 -2.44 -3.04
C ALA A 27 -1.44 -2.80 -1.64
N GLY A 28 -2.33 -3.23 -0.73
CA GLY A 28 -1.97 -3.69 0.61
C GLY A 28 -2.99 -4.72 1.15
N GLY A 29 -2.73 -5.29 2.31
CA GLY A 29 -3.57 -6.31 2.93
C GLY A 29 -3.39 -7.70 2.31
N ASP A 30 -4.42 -8.55 2.44
CA ASP A 30 -4.36 -9.97 2.06
C ASP A 30 -4.00 -10.20 0.58
N ALA A 31 -4.29 -9.23 -0.29
CA ALA A 31 -3.94 -9.28 -1.71
C ALA A 31 -2.43 -9.20 -1.98
N VAL A 32 -1.64 -8.69 -1.02
CA VAL A 32 -0.18 -8.54 -1.10
C VAL A 32 0.52 -9.56 -0.20
N ARG A 33 0.07 -9.70 1.05
CA ARG A 33 0.73 -10.54 2.05
C ARG A 33 0.16 -11.97 2.18
N GLY A 34 -1.04 -12.22 1.68
CA GLY A 34 -1.82 -13.43 1.99
C GLY A 34 -2.67 -13.24 3.25
N ALA A 35 -3.63 -14.14 3.49
CA ALA A 35 -4.60 -14.03 4.59
C ALA A 35 -3.90 -13.87 5.96
N ASP A 36 -4.11 -12.72 6.60
CA ASP A 36 -3.59 -12.38 7.93
C ASP A 36 -4.73 -11.82 8.83
N LEU A 37 -4.42 -11.46 10.07
CA LEU A 37 -5.36 -10.85 10.99
C LEU A 37 -5.91 -9.54 10.41
N VAL A 38 -7.22 -9.32 10.55
CA VAL A 38 -7.92 -8.13 10.00
C VAL A 38 -7.30 -6.79 10.46
N VAL A 39 -6.70 -6.77 11.65
CA VAL A 39 -6.02 -5.59 12.20
C VAL A 39 -4.77 -5.22 11.40
N THR A 40 -4.03 -6.21 10.92
CA THR A 40 -2.86 -6.02 10.08
C THR A 40 -3.30 -5.44 8.74
N ALA A 41 -4.30 -6.05 8.09
CA ALA A 41 -4.84 -5.56 6.83
C ALA A 41 -5.32 -4.10 6.92
N MET A 42 -5.96 -3.72 8.05
CA MET A 42 -6.40 -2.35 8.28
C MET A 42 -5.22 -1.38 8.45
N ALA A 43 -4.15 -1.77 9.15
CA ALA A 43 -2.96 -0.94 9.29
C ALA A 43 -2.25 -0.73 7.94
N GLU A 44 -2.12 -1.79 7.14
CA GLU A 44 -1.53 -1.72 5.80
C GLU A 44 -2.37 -0.83 4.86
N GLY A 45 -3.70 -0.91 4.94
CA GLY A 45 -4.60 -0.02 4.19
C GLY A 45 -4.36 1.47 4.50
N ARG A 46 -4.16 1.82 5.78
CA ARG A 46 -3.82 3.20 6.17
C ARG A 46 -2.48 3.64 5.61
N HIS A 47 -1.47 2.76 5.65
CA HIS A 47 -0.16 3.08 5.11
C HIS A 47 -0.17 3.22 3.58
N ALA A 48 -0.93 2.39 2.87
CA ALA A 48 -1.10 2.51 1.43
C ALA A 48 -1.80 3.84 1.06
N ALA A 49 -2.83 4.25 1.83
CA ALA A 49 -3.46 5.55 1.66
C ALA A 49 -2.47 6.70 1.87
N GLN A 50 -1.59 6.61 2.88
CA GLN A 50 -0.53 7.60 3.07
C GLN A 50 0.43 7.66 1.88
N GLY A 51 0.86 6.50 1.35
CA GLY A 51 1.69 6.43 0.15
C GLY A 51 1.04 7.07 -1.08
N ILE A 52 -0.28 6.92 -1.25
CA ILE A 52 -1.05 7.58 -2.31
C ILE A 52 -1.05 9.10 -2.13
N ILE A 53 -1.29 9.59 -0.92
CA ILE A 53 -1.30 11.03 -0.60
C ILE A 53 0.07 11.65 -0.89
N ASP A 54 1.13 10.98 -0.45
CA ASP A 54 2.52 11.41 -0.68
C ASP A 54 2.86 11.41 -2.17
N TRP A 55 2.40 10.42 -2.94
CA TRP A 55 2.59 10.33 -4.38
C TRP A 55 1.84 11.43 -5.15
N LEU A 56 0.61 11.73 -4.75
CA LEU A 56 -0.18 12.81 -5.32
C LEU A 56 0.31 14.20 -4.91
N GLY A 57 1.24 14.30 -3.95
CA GLY A 57 1.73 15.57 -3.41
C GLY A 57 0.65 16.38 -2.69
N VAL A 58 -0.43 15.73 -2.24
CA VAL A 58 -1.54 16.40 -1.56
C VAL A 58 -1.14 16.60 -0.10
N LYS A 59 -1.11 17.85 0.37
CA LYS A 59 -0.91 18.13 1.79
C LYS A 59 -2.09 17.55 2.57
N SER A 60 -1.87 16.47 3.31
CA SER A 60 -2.83 16.01 4.33
C SER A 60 -3.12 17.18 5.26
N VAL A 61 -4.39 17.54 5.39
CA VAL A 61 -4.83 18.59 6.29
C VAL A 61 -4.37 18.20 7.68
N LYS A 62 -3.44 18.95 8.27
CA LYS A 62 -3.10 18.79 9.69
C LYS A 62 -4.38 19.06 10.47
N SER A 63 -5.03 18.01 10.97
CA SER A 63 -6.07 18.18 11.98
C SER A 63 -5.36 18.70 13.23
N HIS A 64 -5.71 19.93 13.60
CA HIS A 64 -5.34 20.56 14.87
C HIS A 64 -5.98 19.83 16.05
#